data_AF-A0A970XKZ8-F1
#
_entry.id   AF-A0A970XKZ8-F1
#
_cell.length_a   1.000
_cell.length_b   1.000
_cell.length_c   1.000
_cell.angle_alpha   90.00
_cell.angle_beta   90.00
_cell.angle_gamma   90.00
#
_symmetry.space_group_name_H-M   'P 1'
#
loop_
_entity.id
_entity.type
_entity.pdbx_description
1 polymer ?
#
loop_
_entity_poly.entity_id
_entity_poly.type
_entity_poly.pdbx_seq_one_letter_code
_entity_poly.pdbx_strand_id
1 'polypeptide(L)'
;MHYLWEITGFRGVARYLYHEVLERRQRKIFLEKHWSTRIQAWWLTPLRLFFGGMWLYEGLVKVADGWFSSPKLASFLGMASDATSAASPTAAYVTRIDDVFRIKTGIINFFIETETRIAGGEDIIAQHLSRIEFFHFGDFNLVPWFLNNVVLANDGVAMFFQILVVILEILVGLMLLGGAFTFIGSLISLGLTIMFLSSTGLYEKSWWMVFASIATMGGAGRAFGLDYYLIPYLNNVWESFWKNRKFRLFFKGSIDRFD
;
A
#
# COMPACT_ATOMS: atom_id res chain seq x y z
N MET A 1 -0.10 -26.29 -19.62
CA MET A 1 -0.65 -24.94 -19.37
C MET A 1 -1.66 -24.50 -20.43
N HIS A 2 -1.32 -24.49 -21.71
CA HIS A 2 -2.21 -24.07 -22.81
C HIS A 2 -3.59 -24.77 -22.79
N TYR A 3 -3.60 -26.11 -22.76
CA TYR A 3 -4.85 -26.89 -22.71
C TYR A 3 -5.72 -26.62 -21.46
N LEU A 4 -5.10 -26.28 -20.33
CA LEU A 4 -5.81 -25.98 -19.09
C LEU A 4 -6.49 -24.59 -19.17
N TRP A 5 -5.80 -23.64 -19.79
CA TRP A 5 -6.33 -22.31 -20.09
C TRP A 5 -7.54 -22.37 -21.03
N GLU A 6 -7.52 -23.23 -22.04
CA GLU A 6 -8.63 -23.37 -23.00
C GLU A 6 -9.90 -23.92 -22.34
N ILE A 7 -9.78 -24.95 -21.50
CA ILE A 7 -10.94 -25.68 -20.94
C ILE A 7 -11.51 -24.98 -19.70
N THR A 8 -10.63 -24.46 -18.83
CA THR A 8 -11.00 -23.93 -17.50
C THR A 8 -10.66 -22.45 -17.30
N GLY A 9 -10.07 -21.80 -18.31
CA GLY A 9 -9.67 -20.40 -18.24
C GLY A 9 -8.55 -20.14 -17.23
N PHE A 10 -8.45 -18.88 -16.81
CA PHE A 10 -7.49 -18.40 -15.81
C PHE A 10 -7.49 -19.23 -14.51
N ARG A 11 -8.67 -19.69 -14.06
CA ARG A 11 -8.83 -20.45 -12.81
C ARG A 11 -8.06 -21.76 -12.81
N GLY A 12 -8.12 -22.53 -13.89
CA GLY A 12 -7.43 -23.82 -13.95
C GLY A 12 -5.92 -23.66 -13.86
N VAL A 13 -5.38 -22.71 -14.62
CA VAL A 13 -3.93 -22.41 -14.61
C VAL A 13 -3.49 -21.94 -13.23
N ALA A 14 -4.24 -21.02 -12.61
CA ALA A 14 -3.93 -20.54 -11.26
C ALA A 14 -3.98 -21.66 -10.21
N ARG A 15 -4.99 -22.54 -10.26
CA ARG A 15 -5.12 -23.68 -9.34
C ARG A 15 -3.98 -24.68 -9.54
N TYR A 16 -3.60 -24.96 -10.78
CA TYR A 16 -2.47 -25.85 -11.08
C TYR A 16 -1.15 -25.26 -10.57
N LEU A 17 -0.87 -23.97 -10.83
CA LEU A 17 0.31 -23.28 -10.31
C LEU A 17 0.35 -23.28 -8.78
N TYR A 18 -0.78 -23.04 -8.13
CA TYR A 18 -0.90 -23.11 -6.67
C TYR A 18 -0.52 -24.50 -6.14
N HIS A 19 -1.03 -25.57 -6.74
CA HIS A 19 -0.71 -26.93 -6.32
C HIS A 19 0.75 -27.30 -6.59
N GLU A 20 1.34 -26.85 -7.70
CA GLU A 20 2.71 -27.20 -8.07
C GLU A 20 3.75 -26.43 -7.23
N VAL A 21 3.52 -25.14 -6.97
CA VAL A 21 4.48 -24.26 -6.29
C VAL A 21 4.31 -24.27 -4.78
N LEU A 22 3.08 -24.23 -4.26
CA LEU A 22 2.81 -24.07 -2.83
C LEU A 22 2.39 -25.39 -2.16
N GLU A 23 1.58 -26.21 -2.84
CA GLU A 23 1.03 -27.46 -2.29
C GLU A 23 1.69 -28.72 -2.85
N ARG A 24 2.99 -28.64 -3.17
CA ARG A 24 3.75 -29.77 -3.68
C ARG A 24 3.73 -30.93 -2.66
N ARG A 25 3.23 -32.10 -3.08
CA ARG A 25 3.12 -33.30 -2.22
C ARG A 25 4.43 -34.09 -2.06
N GLN A 26 5.47 -33.74 -2.84
CA GLN A 26 6.78 -34.38 -2.76
C GLN A 26 7.63 -33.82 -1.62
N ARG A 27 8.78 -34.46 -1.34
CA ARG A 27 9.70 -34.07 -0.25
C ARG A 27 10.22 -32.64 -0.46
N LYS A 28 9.73 -31.73 0.37
CA LYS A 28 10.12 -30.31 0.40
C LYS A 28 11.52 -30.12 0.99
N ILE A 29 12.29 -29.20 0.42
CA ILE A 29 13.59 -28.76 0.96
C ILE A 29 13.36 -28.06 2.31
N PHE A 30 14.38 -27.99 3.18
CA PHE A 30 14.28 -27.33 4.50
C PHE A 30 13.70 -25.90 4.41
N LEU A 31 14.21 -25.08 3.48
CA LEU A 31 13.69 -23.73 3.24
C LEU A 31 12.23 -23.73 2.76
N GLU A 32 11.88 -24.67 1.88
CA GLU A 32 10.52 -24.78 1.31
C GLU A 32 9.44 -25.01 2.36
N LYS A 33 9.78 -25.73 3.42
CA LYS A 33 8.86 -25.95 4.56
C LYS A 33 8.53 -24.64 5.30
N HIS A 34 9.44 -23.68 5.34
CA HIS A 34 9.25 -22.43 6.09
C HIS A 34 8.22 -21.52 5.42
N TRP A 35 8.37 -21.24 4.12
CA TRP A 35 7.43 -20.35 3.40
C TRP A 35 6.13 -21.04 2.95
N SER A 36 6.08 -22.37 2.94
CA SER A 36 4.86 -23.12 2.65
C SER A 36 3.88 -23.23 3.84
N THR A 37 4.25 -22.77 5.03
CA THR A 37 3.41 -22.89 6.23
C THR A 37 2.19 -21.98 6.12
N ARG A 38 1.01 -22.51 6.45
CA ARG A 38 -0.25 -21.76 6.37
C ARG A 38 -0.57 -21.12 7.70
N ILE A 39 -0.92 -19.83 7.67
CA ILE A 39 -1.53 -19.12 8.80
C ILE A 39 -3.05 -19.20 8.69
N GLN A 40 -3.73 -19.23 9.84
CA GLN A 40 -5.19 -19.15 9.86
C GLN A 40 -5.63 -17.72 9.56
N ALA A 41 -6.46 -17.53 8.53
CA ALA A 41 -6.85 -16.20 8.03
C ALA A 41 -7.58 -15.34 9.08
N TRP A 42 -8.26 -15.95 10.05
CA TRP A 42 -8.95 -15.20 11.12
C TRP A 42 -7.98 -14.44 12.03
N TRP A 43 -6.73 -14.92 12.17
CA TRP A 43 -5.70 -14.26 12.97
C TRP A 43 -5.28 -12.91 12.37
N LEU A 44 -5.44 -12.75 11.05
CA LEU A 44 -5.15 -11.51 10.34
C LEU A 44 -6.33 -10.52 10.39
N THR A 45 -7.50 -10.93 10.89
CA THR A 45 -8.69 -10.09 10.90
C THR A 45 -8.53 -8.85 11.80
N PRO A 46 -8.02 -8.95 13.05
CA PRO A 46 -7.81 -7.76 13.88
C PRO A 46 -6.83 -6.76 13.25
N LEU A 47 -5.72 -7.28 12.72
CA LEU A 47 -4.72 -6.46 12.01
C LEU A 47 -5.34 -5.77 10.79
N ARG A 48 -6.16 -6.50 10.03
CA ARG A 48 -6.89 -5.96 8.86
C ARG A 48 -7.82 -4.82 9.24
N LEU A 49 -8.62 -5.00 10.28
CA LEU A 49 -9.58 -3.98 10.74
C LEU A 49 -8.86 -2.74 11.27
N PHE A 50 -7.80 -2.93 12.07
CA PHE A 50 -6.99 -1.83 12.58
C PHE A 50 -6.30 -1.07 11.44
N PHE A 51 -5.66 -1.80 10.53
CA PHE A 51 -4.97 -1.22 9.38
C PHE A 51 -5.91 -0.46 8.43
N GLY A 52 -7.06 -1.06 8.09
CA GLY A 52 -8.09 -0.39 7.30
C GLY A 52 -8.67 0.83 8.00
N GLY A 53 -8.86 0.76 9.33
CA GLY A 53 -9.31 1.87 10.16
C GLY A 53 -8.33 3.06 10.13
N MET A 54 -7.03 2.79 10.19
CA MET A 54 -5.99 3.83 10.12
C MET A 54 -5.98 4.55 8.76
N TRP A 55 -6.08 3.81 7.65
CA TRP A 55 -6.20 4.42 6.31
C TRP A 55 -7.44 5.27 6.16
N LEU A 56 -8.58 4.77 6.65
CA LEU A 56 -9.83 5.52 6.62
C LEU A 56 -9.72 6.80 7.47
N TYR A 57 -9.12 6.69 8.65
CA TYR A 57 -8.89 7.83 9.53
C TYR A 57 -8.01 8.89 8.85
N GLU A 58 -6.86 8.52 8.28
CA GLU A 58 -5.98 9.46 7.58
C GLU A 58 -6.69 10.14 6.40
N GLY A 59 -7.43 9.37 5.60
CA GLY A 59 -8.22 9.90 4.50
C GLY A 59 -9.26 10.93 4.97
N LEU A 60 -10.02 10.62 6.04
CA LEU A 60 -11.01 11.54 6.61
C LEU A 60 -10.39 12.82 7.17
N VAL A 61 -9.24 12.72 7.84
CA VAL A 61 -8.52 13.90 8.34
C VAL A 61 -8.11 14.80 7.19
N LYS A 62 -7.58 14.25 6.08
CA LYS A 62 -7.24 15.05 4.89
C LYS A 62 -8.46 15.71 4.26
N VAL A 63 -9.60 15.03 4.23
CA VAL A 63 -10.86 15.66 3.79
C VAL A 63 -11.23 16.83 4.70
N ALA A 64 -11.16 16.66 6.02
CA ALA A 64 -11.47 17.70 7.00
C ALA A 64 -10.50 18.90 6.90
N ASP A 65 -9.22 18.63 6.61
CA ASP A 65 -8.19 19.64 6.39
C ASP A 65 -8.33 20.38 5.05
N GLY A 66 -9.36 20.09 4.24
CA GLY A 66 -9.63 20.83 3.01
C GLY A 66 -8.72 20.46 1.84
N TRP A 67 -8.24 19.21 1.78
CA TRP A 67 -7.41 18.72 0.67
C TRP A 67 -8.14 18.68 -0.69
N PHE A 68 -9.46 18.91 -0.74
CA PHE A 68 -10.17 19.08 -2.02
C PHE A 68 -10.11 20.50 -2.58
N SER A 69 -9.79 21.49 -1.75
CA SER A 69 -9.94 22.91 -2.10
C SER A 69 -8.61 23.65 -2.25
N SER A 70 -7.53 23.14 -1.66
CA SER A 70 -6.21 23.79 -1.70
C SER A 70 -5.09 22.78 -1.95
N PRO A 71 -4.08 23.11 -2.78
CA PRO A 71 -2.92 22.26 -3.00
C PRO A 71 -2.04 22.25 -1.75
N LYS A 72 -1.94 21.09 -1.10
CA LYS A 72 -1.14 20.82 0.10
C LYS A 72 -0.10 19.73 -0.13
N LEU A 73 -0.20 18.99 -1.23
CA LEU A 73 0.63 17.82 -1.54
C LEU A 73 2.12 18.15 -1.60
N ALA A 74 2.50 19.27 -2.24
CA ALA A 74 3.92 19.66 -2.34
C ALA A 74 4.54 19.93 -0.95
N SER A 75 3.81 20.64 -0.09
CA SER A 75 4.23 20.91 1.30
C SER A 75 4.25 19.62 2.13
N PHE A 76 3.25 18.76 1.99
CA PHE A 76 3.21 17.47 2.66
C PHE A 76 4.39 16.58 2.28
N LEU A 77 4.77 16.56 0.99
CA LEU A 77 5.88 15.76 0.48
C LEU A 77 7.26 16.34 0.78
N GLY A 78 7.35 17.52 1.40
CA GLY A 78 8.62 18.23 1.61
C GLY A 78 9.26 18.72 0.30
N MET A 79 8.46 18.82 -0.77
CA MET A 79 8.88 19.18 -2.13
C MET A 79 8.35 20.53 -2.59
N ALA A 80 7.79 21.33 -1.67
CA ALA A 80 7.41 22.70 -1.97
C ALA A 80 8.66 23.47 -2.43
N SER A 81 8.62 24.05 -3.63
CA SER A 81 9.62 25.04 -4.02
C SER A 81 9.63 26.15 -3.00
N ASP A 82 10.81 26.57 -2.54
CA ASP A 82 11.04 27.74 -1.66
C ASP A 82 10.62 29.05 -2.34
N ALA A 83 9.34 29.17 -2.65
CA ALA A 83 8.71 30.34 -3.26
C ALA A 83 7.72 30.97 -2.27
N THR A 84 8.06 30.98 -0.98
CA THR A 84 7.50 31.90 0.03
C THR A 84 8.53 32.13 1.14
N SER A 85 9.61 32.85 0.83
CA SER A 85 10.19 33.74 1.83
C SER A 85 9.19 34.87 2.09
N ALA A 86 8.32 34.72 3.08
CA ALA A 86 7.57 35.83 3.68
C ALA A 86 6.98 35.46 5.05
N ALA A 87 7.78 35.72 6.09
CA ALA A 87 7.41 36.26 7.40
C ALA A 87 6.13 35.77 8.12
N SER A 88 6.33 35.02 9.20
CA SER A 88 5.86 35.41 10.54
C SER A 88 6.75 34.77 11.62
N PRO A 89 7.46 35.55 12.46
CA PRO A 89 8.29 35.00 13.52
C PRO A 89 7.44 34.90 14.79
N THR A 90 7.03 33.69 15.17
CA THR A 90 6.80 33.31 16.58
C THR A 90 6.76 31.78 16.63
N ALA A 91 7.77 31.18 17.28
CA ALA A 91 8.07 29.75 17.35
C ALA A 91 8.51 29.10 16.03
N ALA A 92 9.62 29.59 15.46
CA ALA A 92 10.37 28.84 14.45
C ALA A 92 10.94 27.58 15.10
N TYR A 93 10.26 26.45 14.92
CA TYR A 93 10.86 25.14 15.16
C TYR A 93 11.93 24.95 14.08
N VAL A 94 13.20 24.91 14.46
CA VAL A 94 14.28 24.52 13.55
C VAL A 94 14.33 23.00 13.57
N THR A 95 14.04 22.37 12.43
CA THR A 95 14.23 20.93 12.23
C THR A 95 15.69 20.68 11.91
N ARG A 96 16.37 19.95 12.80
CA ARG A 96 17.76 19.54 12.63
C ARG A 96 17.81 18.03 12.42
N ILE A 97 18.68 17.60 11.51
CA ILE A 97 18.92 16.17 11.21
C ILE A 97 20.27 15.83 11.82
N ASP A 98 20.27 15.03 12.87
CA ASP A 98 21.47 14.80 13.69
C ASP A 98 22.19 13.50 13.33
N ASP A 99 21.48 12.38 13.35
CA ASP A 99 22.07 11.06 13.14
C ASP A 99 21.48 10.39 11.90
N VAL A 100 22.36 9.89 11.02
CA VAL A 100 21.97 9.21 9.78
C VAL A 100 22.62 7.83 9.71
N PHE A 101 21.87 6.78 10.01
CA PHE A 101 22.27 5.40 9.69
C PHE A 101 21.96 5.12 8.22
N ARG A 102 22.96 4.65 7.44
CA ARG A 102 22.86 4.49 5.98
C ARG A 102 23.27 3.10 5.55
N ILE A 103 22.38 2.36 4.90
CA ILE A 103 22.72 1.15 4.14
C ILE A 103 22.59 1.48 2.65
N LYS A 104 23.72 1.56 1.96
CA LYS A 104 23.76 1.81 0.51
C LYS A 104 23.99 0.51 -0.24
N THR A 105 22.99 0.03 -0.96
CA THR A 105 23.12 -1.16 -1.82
C THR A 105 23.35 -0.81 -3.30
N GLY A 106 23.40 0.49 -3.64
CA GLY A 106 23.61 0.98 -5.00
C GLY A 106 22.35 1.00 -5.88
N ILE A 107 21.30 0.27 -5.49
CA ILE A 107 19.97 0.32 -6.14
C ILE A 107 18.91 0.77 -5.14
N ILE A 108 18.99 0.26 -3.91
CA ILE A 108 18.10 0.65 -2.80
C ILE A 108 18.98 1.23 -1.69
N ASN A 109 18.75 2.49 -1.34
CA ASN A 109 19.40 3.08 -0.18
C ASN A 109 18.39 3.18 0.96
N PHE A 110 18.79 2.71 2.13
CA PHE A 110 17.99 2.77 3.34
C PHE A 110 18.65 3.75 4.32
N PHE A 111 17.85 4.71 4.79
CA PHE A 111 18.26 5.75 5.72
C PHE A 111 17.37 5.73 6.95
N ILE A 112 17.98 5.83 8.13
CA ILE A 112 17.28 6.20 9.36
C ILE A 112 17.91 7.50 9.82
N GLU A 113 17.09 8.53 9.87
CA GLU A 113 17.41 9.90 10.21
C GLU A 113 16.72 10.24 11.54
N THR A 114 17.41 10.92 12.45
CA THR A 114 16.76 11.49 13.64
C THR A 114 16.48 12.96 13.38
N GLU A 115 15.21 13.32 13.25
CA GLU A 115 14.76 14.71 13.18
C GLU A 115 14.52 15.24 14.59
N THR A 116 15.28 16.26 14.99
CA THR A 116 15.10 17.01 16.24
C THR A 116 14.41 18.34 15.93
N ARG A 117 13.29 18.62 16.59
CA ARG A 117 12.61 19.92 16.51
C ARG A 117 13.05 20.78 17.68
N ILE A 118 13.82 21.83 17.37
CA ILE A 118 14.36 22.77 18.35
C ILE A 118 13.46 23.99 18.40
N ALA A 119 12.94 24.37 19.57
CA ALA A 119 12.41 25.72 19.77
C ALA A 119 13.05 26.34 21.02
N GLY A 120 13.62 27.53 20.86
CA GLY A 120 14.28 28.25 21.96
C GLY A 120 15.62 27.65 22.40
N GLY A 121 16.23 26.76 21.62
CA GLY A 121 17.53 26.14 21.94
C GLY A 121 17.44 24.81 22.72
N GLU A 122 16.24 24.34 23.04
CA GLU A 122 15.99 23.04 23.66
C GLU A 122 15.40 22.05 22.64
N ASP A 123 15.84 20.79 22.71
CA ASP A 123 15.31 19.70 21.89
C ASP A 123 13.96 19.26 22.45
N ILE A 124 12.86 19.61 21.76
CA ILE A 124 11.51 19.35 22.27
C ILE A 124 11.05 17.95 21.89
N ILE A 125 11.38 17.50 20.67
CA ILE A 125 10.95 16.21 20.13
C ILE A 125 12.04 15.68 19.20
N ALA A 126 12.58 14.50 19.52
CA ALA A 126 13.36 13.68 18.60
C ALA A 126 12.43 12.62 17.99
N GLN A 127 12.36 12.55 16.67
CA GLN A 127 11.64 11.48 15.96
C GLN A 127 12.58 10.77 14.99
N HIS A 128 12.58 9.45 15.03
CA HIS A 128 13.25 8.65 14.02
C HIS A 128 12.39 8.61 12.76
N LEU A 129 12.91 9.20 11.70
CA LEU A 129 12.40 9.18 10.35
C LEU A 129 13.16 8.11 9.57
N SER A 130 12.47 7.25 8.82
CA SER A 130 13.13 6.37 7.88
C SER A 130 12.81 6.76 6.45
N ARG A 131 13.81 6.66 5.59
CA ARG A 131 13.64 6.94 4.16
C ARG A 131 14.25 5.79 3.37
N ILE A 132 13.52 5.36 2.34
CA ILE A 132 14.02 4.40 1.36
C ILE A 132 14.07 5.06 0.00
N GLU A 133 15.25 5.14 -0.59
CA GLU A 133 15.39 5.57 -1.97
C GLU A 133 15.40 4.35 -2.87
N PHE A 134 14.41 4.29 -3.77
CA PHE A 134 14.31 3.24 -4.78
C PHE A 134 14.96 3.70 -6.08
N PHE A 135 15.81 2.85 -6.65
CA PHE A 135 16.48 3.08 -7.94
C PHE A 135 17.33 4.36 -7.94
N HIS A 136 18.20 4.49 -6.94
CA HIS A 136 19.16 5.59 -6.85
C HIS A 136 20.34 5.33 -7.81
N PHE A 137 20.36 6.01 -8.96
CA PHE A 137 21.45 5.95 -9.93
C PHE A 137 22.11 7.33 -10.06
N GLY A 138 23.21 7.55 -9.34
CA GLY A 138 23.85 8.87 -9.28
C GLY A 138 22.89 9.91 -8.68
N ASP A 139 22.56 10.97 -9.42
CA ASP A 139 21.63 12.02 -8.96
C ASP A 139 20.14 11.70 -9.23
N PHE A 140 19.85 10.57 -9.88
CA PHE A 140 18.48 10.17 -10.21
C PHE A 140 17.87 9.27 -9.14
N ASN A 141 16.70 9.65 -8.65
CA ASN A 141 15.82 8.83 -7.80
C ASN A 141 14.42 8.81 -8.42
N LEU A 142 13.88 7.61 -8.65
CA LEU A 142 12.65 7.41 -9.43
C LEU A 142 11.44 8.15 -8.83
N VAL A 143 11.25 8.06 -7.52
CA VAL A 143 10.04 8.58 -6.87
C VAL A 143 10.05 10.11 -6.79
N PRO A 144 11.12 10.78 -6.30
CA PRO A 144 11.21 12.25 -6.34
C PRO A 144 11.18 12.81 -7.76
N TRP A 145 11.80 12.15 -8.73
CA TRP A 145 11.75 12.56 -10.13
C TRP A 145 10.32 12.50 -10.68
N PHE A 146 9.57 11.42 -10.39
CA PHE A 146 8.17 11.29 -10.80
C PHE A 146 7.30 12.34 -10.13
N LEU A 147 7.52 12.62 -8.84
CA LEU A 147 6.77 13.63 -8.11
C LEU A 147 6.98 15.03 -8.68
N ASN A 148 8.22 15.45 -8.93
CA ASN A 148 8.50 16.79 -9.45
C ASN A 148 8.07 16.95 -10.92
N ASN A 149 8.25 15.93 -11.77
CA ASN A 149 8.02 16.07 -13.21
C ASN A 149 6.63 15.65 -13.67
N VAL A 150 5.92 14.82 -12.91
CA VAL A 150 4.59 14.33 -13.29
C VAL A 150 3.53 14.85 -12.33
N VAL A 151 3.74 14.72 -11.02
CA VAL A 151 2.72 15.02 -10.01
C VAL A 151 2.64 16.52 -9.70
N LEU A 152 3.78 17.20 -9.59
CA LEU A 152 3.90 18.62 -9.23
C LEU A 152 4.22 19.51 -10.44
N ALA A 153 4.08 18.99 -11.66
CA ALA A 153 4.41 19.74 -12.88
C ALA A 153 3.52 20.96 -13.12
N ASN A 154 2.27 20.92 -12.65
CA ASN A 154 1.30 22.00 -12.78
C ASN A 154 0.32 21.93 -11.59
N ASP A 155 -0.09 23.07 -11.07
CA ASP A 155 -1.07 23.20 -9.98
C ASP A 155 -2.35 22.38 -10.21
N GLY A 156 -2.84 22.33 -11.46
CA GLY A 156 -4.02 21.52 -11.81
C GLY A 156 -3.76 20.00 -11.71
N VAL A 157 -2.55 19.56 -12.08
CA VAL A 157 -2.15 18.14 -12.00
C VAL A 157 -1.87 17.75 -10.56
N ALA A 158 -1.25 18.64 -9.78
CA ALA A 158 -1.02 18.46 -8.35
C ALA A 158 -2.34 18.28 -7.59
N MET A 159 -3.34 19.11 -7.89
CA MET A 159 -4.69 18.96 -7.33
C MET A 159 -5.34 17.64 -7.74
N PHE A 160 -5.24 17.21 -9.00
CA PHE A 160 -5.78 15.93 -9.44
C PHE A 160 -5.17 14.75 -8.68
N PHE A 161 -3.83 14.68 -8.58
CA PHE A 161 -3.15 13.61 -7.87
C PHE A 161 -3.40 13.64 -6.36
N GLN A 162 -3.46 14.82 -5.76
CA GLN A 162 -3.80 14.98 -4.35
C GLN A 162 -5.19 14.40 -4.04
N ILE A 163 -6.19 14.77 -4.84
CA ILE A 163 -7.56 14.28 -4.74
C ILE A 163 -7.60 12.76 -4.94
N LEU A 164 -6.87 12.25 -5.94
CA LEU A 164 -6.77 10.82 -6.21
C LEU A 164 -6.20 10.06 -5.02
N VAL A 165 -5.12 10.57 -4.40
CA VAL A 165 -4.51 9.93 -3.22
C VAL A 165 -5.51 9.89 -2.06
N VAL A 166 -6.18 10.99 -1.73
CA VAL A 166 -7.18 11.03 -0.64
C VAL A 166 -8.32 10.03 -0.91
N ILE A 167 -8.81 9.96 -2.15
CA ILE A 167 -9.83 8.99 -2.55
C ILE A 167 -9.31 7.55 -2.38
N LEU A 168 -8.09 7.26 -2.81
CA LEU A 168 -7.48 5.94 -2.66
C LEU A 168 -7.31 5.55 -1.19
N GLU A 169 -6.96 6.47 -0.30
CA GLU A 169 -6.82 6.21 1.14
C GLU A 169 -8.16 5.78 1.76
N ILE A 170 -9.23 6.50 1.43
CA ILE A 170 -10.59 6.18 1.89
C ILE A 170 -11.05 4.84 1.29
N LEU A 171 -10.85 4.63 -0.01
CA LEU A 171 -11.25 3.39 -0.68
C LEU A 171 -10.51 2.17 -0.13
N VAL A 172 -9.20 2.27 0.05
CA VAL A 172 -8.37 1.21 0.65
C VAL A 172 -8.81 0.93 2.09
N GLY A 173 -9.07 1.98 2.87
CA GLY A 173 -9.60 1.83 4.23
C GLY A 173 -10.92 1.06 4.26
N LEU A 174 -11.86 1.41 3.38
CA LEU A 174 -13.15 0.72 3.25
C LEU A 174 -13.01 -0.72 2.75
N MET A 175 -12.15 -0.98 1.75
CA MET A 175 -11.86 -2.31 1.23
C MET A 175 -11.29 -3.23 2.32
N LEU A 176 -10.36 -2.74 3.12
CA LEU A 176 -9.74 -3.50 4.21
C LEU A 176 -10.70 -3.71 5.39
N LEU A 177 -11.47 -2.69 5.78
CA LEU A 177 -12.47 -2.80 6.84
C LEU A 177 -13.59 -3.78 6.47
N GLY A 178 -14.20 -3.60 5.30
CA GLY A 178 -15.25 -4.49 4.77
C GLY A 178 -14.72 -5.88 4.38
N GLY A 179 -13.40 -6.03 4.28
CA GLY A 179 -12.77 -7.27 3.83
C GLY A 179 -13.12 -7.62 2.37
N ALA A 180 -13.33 -6.61 1.52
CA ALA A 180 -13.58 -6.77 0.09
C ALA A 180 -12.32 -6.42 -0.71
N PHE A 181 -11.93 -7.30 -1.63
CA PHE A 181 -10.72 -7.23 -2.43
C PHE A 181 -9.47 -6.94 -1.60
N THR A 182 -9.31 -7.61 -0.46
CA THR A 182 -8.25 -7.27 0.52
C THR A 182 -6.86 -7.41 -0.05
N PHE A 183 -6.65 -8.34 -0.99
CA PHE A 183 -5.37 -8.48 -1.69
C PHE A 183 -5.04 -7.23 -2.53
N ILE A 184 -6.02 -6.70 -3.26
CA ILE A 184 -5.82 -5.50 -4.09
C ILE A 184 -5.69 -4.27 -3.20
N GLY A 185 -6.54 -4.14 -2.18
CA GLY A 185 -6.48 -3.03 -1.23
C GLY A 185 -5.14 -2.97 -0.49
N SER A 186 -4.61 -4.11 -0.05
CA SER A 186 -3.28 -4.18 0.58
C SER A 186 -2.13 -3.90 -0.40
N LEU A 187 -2.26 -4.25 -1.67
CA LEU A 187 -1.28 -3.89 -2.70
C LEU A 187 -1.23 -2.39 -2.98
N ILE A 188 -2.40 -1.76 -3.13
CA ILE A 188 -2.49 -0.30 -3.29
C ILE A 188 -1.94 0.40 -2.05
N SER A 189 -2.30 -0.09 -0.87
CA SER A 189 -1.79 0.41 0.41
C SER A 189 -0.27 0.33 0.52
N LEU A 190 0.32 -0.81 0.13
CA LEU A 190 1.77 -1.00 0.10
C LEU A 190 2.41 0.03 -0.85
N GLY A 191 1.83 0.21 -2.04
CA GLY A 191 2.30 1.20 -3.02
C GLY A 191 2.29 2.63 -2.49
N LEU A 192 1.18 3.05 -1.86
CA LEU A 192 1.08 4.37 -1.22
C LEU A 192 2.09 4.53 -0.07
N THR A 193 2.23 3.51 0.76
CA THR A 193 3.19 3.52 1.88
C THR A 193 4.63 3.62 1.37
N ILE A 194 4.97 2.91 0.30
CA ILE A 194 6.28 3.01 -0.37
C ILE A 194 6.51 4.40 -0.94
N MET A 195 5.48 5.00 -1.55
CA MET A 195 5.55 6.37 -2.07
C MET A 195 5.89 7.37 -0.96
N PHE A 196 5.21 7.30 0.19
CA PHE A 196 5.51 8.15 1.35
C PHE A 196 6.88 7.85 1.94
N LEU A 197 7.25 6.57 2.07
CA LEU A 197 8.56 6.15 2.56
C LEU A 197 9.72 6.66 1.70
N SER A 198 9.50 6.85 0.40
CA SER A 198 10.53 7.35 -0.52
C SER A 198 10.53 8.87 -0.70
N SER A 199 9.45 9.57 -0.38
CA SER A 199 9.32 11.03 -0.52
C SER A 199 9.56 11.74 0.81
N THR A 200 8.59 11.68 1.73
CA THR A 200 8.66 12.29 3.05
C THR A 200 9.56 11.51 4.00
N GLY A 201 9.62 10.18 3.83
CA GLY A 201 10.02 9.25 4.85
C GLY A 201 8.83 8.85 5.74
N LEU A 202 8.95 7.72 6.45
CA LEU A 202 7.98 7.28 7.44
C LEU A 202 8.53 7.50 8.84
N TYR A 203 7.70 8.09 9.70
CA TYR A 203 7.96 8.12 11.13
C TYR A 203 7.91 6.71 11.70
N GLU A 204 8.69 6.45 12.75
CA GLU A 204 8.73 5.17 13.49
C GLU A 204 7.33 4.60 13.79
N LYS A 205 6.38 5.48 14.12
CA LYS A 205 4.99 5.12 14.43
C LYS A 205 4.20 4.54 13.26
N SER A 206 4.67 4.70 12.01
CA SER A 206 3.99 4.27 10.79
C SER A 206 4.68 3.07 10.11
N TRP A 207 5.83 2.61 10.62
CA TRP A 207 6.57 1.48 10.04
C TRP A 207 5.78 0.18 9.97
N TRP A 208 4.92 -0.05 10.97
CA TRP A 208 4.09 -1.25 11.03
C TRP A 208 3.13 -1.37 9.84
N MET A 209 2.77 -0.25 9.18
CA MET A 209 1.86 -0.24 8.02
C MET A 209 2.43 -1.02 6.83
N VAL A 210 3.76 -0.96 6.61
CA VAL A 210 4.42 -1.73 5.56
C VAL A 210 4.24 -3.23 5.82
N PHE A 211 4.53 -3.68 7.04
CA PHE A 211 4.38 -5.08 7.41
C PHE A 211 2.92 -5.53 7.45
N ALA A 212 2.01 -4.66 7.88
CA ALA A 212 0.58 -4.92 7.88
C ALA A 212 0.02 -5.08 6.46
N SER A 213 0.50 -4.28 5.50
CA SER A 213 0.12 -4.44 4.10
C SER A 213 0.52 -5.81 3.55
N ILE A 214 1.76 -6.25 3.80
CA ILE A 214 2.26 -7.56 3.37
C ILE A 214 1.51 -8.70 4.08
N ALA A 215 1.26 -8.57 5.38
CA ALA A 215 0.55 -9.60 6.15
C ALA A 215 -0.91 -9.76 5.65
N THR A 216 -1.59 -8.65 5.37
CA THR A 216 -2.99 -8.66 4.92
C THR A 216 -3.17 -9.16 3.48
N MET A 217 -2.12 -9.10 2.64
CA MET A 217 -2.07 -9.79 1.33
C MET A 217 -2.23 -11.31 1.46
N GLY A 218 -1.92 -11.90 2.61
CA GLY A 218 -2.05 -13.34 2.90
C GLY A 218 -3.49 -13.88 2.90
N GLY A 219 -4.47 -13.12 2.40
CA GLY A 219 -5.87 -13.53 2.30
C GLY A 219 -6.69 -13.17 3.55
N ALA A 220 -6.38 -12.06 4.21
CA ALA A 220 -7.10 -11.60 5.40
C ALA A 220 -8.61 -11.37 5.18
N GLY A 221 -9.05 -11.12 3.94
CA GLY A 221 -10.47 -11.00 3.57
C GLY A 221 -11.23 -12.33 3.57
N ARG A 222 -10.52 -13.46 3.52
CA ARG A 222 -11.14 -14.81 3.49
C ARG A 222 -11.71 -15.24 4.84
N ALA A 223 -11.43 -14.52 5.92
CA ALA A 223 -12.04 -14.72 7.23
C ALA A 223 -12.75 -13.44 7.66
N PHE A 224 -14.02 -13.55 8.08
CA PHE A 224 -14.82 -12.42 8.55
C PHE A 224 -14.78 -11.19 7.62
N GLY A 225 -14.81 -11.41 6.30
CA GLY A 225 -14.73 -10.37 5.28
C GLY A 225 -15.59 -10.72 4.07
N LEU A 226 -15.95 -9.73 3.28
CA LEU A 226 -16.78 -9.91 2.08
C LEU A 226 -16.11 -10.82 1.03
N ASP A 227 -14.78 -10.87 1.00
CA ASP A 227 -13.99 -11.76 0.13
C ASP A 227 -14.28 -13.24 0.32
N TYR A 228 -14.79 -13.62 1.50
CA TYR A 228 -15.30 -14.96 1.72
C TYR A 228 -16.40 -15.35 0.72
N TYR A 229 -17.26 -14.40 0.35
CA TYR A 229 -18.37 -14.60 -0.60
C TYR A 229 -18.03 -14.07 -2.00
N LEU A 230 -17.31 -12.95 -2.07
CA LEU A 230 -17.04 -12.22 -3.30
C LEU A 230 -16.07 -12.96 -4.22
N ILE A 231 -14.99 -13.54 -3.68
CA ILE A 231 -13.98 -14.23 -4.49
C ILE A 231 -14.55 -15.49 -5.17
N PRO A 232 -15.28 -16.39 -4.49
CA PRO A 232 -15.95 -17.50 -5.17
C PRO A 232 -16.93 -17.04 -6.24
N TYR A 233 -17.74 -16.03 -5.94
CA TYR A 233 -18.70 -15.47 -6.88
C TYR A 233 -18.04 -14.91 -8.15
N LEU A 234 -16.99 -14.10 -8.02
CA LEU A 234 -16.23 -13.57 -9.16
C LEU A 234 -15.63 -14.69 -10.02
N ASN A 235 -15.09 -15.73 -9.38
CA ASN A 235 -14.53 -16.88 -10.08
C ASN A 235 -15.61 -17.63 -10.87
N ASN A 236 -16.80 -17.81 -10.29
CA ASN A 236 -17.94 -18.46 -10.94
C ASN A 236 -18.39 -17.67 -12.16
N VAL A 237 -18.57 -16.35 -12.00
CA VAL A 237 -18.96 -15.45 -13.09
C VAL A 237 -17.93 -15.44 -14.20
N TRP A 238 -16.63 -15.39 -13.86
CA TRP A 238 -15.54 -15.45 -14.83
C TRP A 238 -15.52 -16.75 -15.62
N GLU A 239 -15.68 -17.90 -14.95
CA GLU A 239 -15.70 -19.20 -15.61
C GLU A 239 -16.93 -19.35 -16.53
N SER A 240 -18.10 -18.88 -16.09
CA SER A 240 -19.30 -18.83 -16.91
C SER A 240 -19.13 -17.93 -18.13
N PHE A 241 -18.51 -16.76 -17.96
CA PHE A 241 -18.21 -15.84 -19.04
C PHE A 241 -17.23 -16.46 -20.05
N TRP A 242 -16.15 -17.09 -19.58
CA TRP A 242 -15.14 -17.71 -20.44
C TRP A 242 -15.72 -18.88 -21.26
N LYS A 243 -16.50 -19.76 -20.61
CA LYS A 243 -17.09 -20.95 -21.25
C LYS A 243 -18.26 -20.61 -22.17
N ASN A 244 -19.19 -19.77 -21.72
CA ASN A 244 -20.43 -19.49 -22.44
C ASN A 244 -20.33 -18.28 -23.37
N ARG A 245 -19.24 -17.51 -23.28
CA ARG A 245 -19.00 -16.24 -24.01
C ARG A 245 -20.14 -15.22 -23.86
N LYS A 246 -20.94 -15.36 -22.79
CA LYS A 246 -22.07 -14.51 -22.45
C LYS A 246 -21.91 -14.05 -21.01
N PHE A 247 -22.02 -12.74 -20.77
CA PHE A 247 -21.92 -12.18 -19.44
C PHE A 247 -23.24 -12.42 -18.69
N ARG A 248 -23.21 -13.32 -17.69
CA ARG A 248 -24.36 -13.61 -16.81
C ARG A 248 -23.91 -13.45 -15.36
N LEU A 249 -24.52 -12.52 -14.65
CA LEU A 249 -24.24 -12.27 -13.23
C LEU A 249 -24.93 -13.31 -12.34
N PHE A 250 -26.15 -13.71 -12.70
CA PHE A 250 -26.93 -14.68 -11.94
C PHE A 250 -27.16 -15.96 -12.75
N PHE A 251 -26.70 -17.08 -12.22
CA PHE A 251 -26.96 -18.42 -12.75
C PHE A 251 -26.93 -19.45 -11.60
N LYS A 252 -27.48 -20.63 -11.86
CA LYS A 252 -27.51 -21.74 -10.90
C LYS A 252 -26.06 -22.10 -10.51
N GLY A 253 -25.72 -21.92 -9.23
CA GLY A 253 -24.37 -22.12 -8.70
C GLY A 253 -23.44 -20.90 -8.74
N SER A 254 -23.93 -19.69 -9.07
CA SER A 254 -23.12 -18.46 -9.06
C SER A 254 -22.56 -18.11 -7.66
N ILE A 255 -23.29 -18.44 -6.60
CA ILE A 255 -22.88 -18.19 -5.20
C ILE A 255 -22.29 -19.45 -4.55
N ASP A 256 -22.29 -20.59 -5.25
CA ASP A 256 -21.80 -21.84 -4.67
C ASP A 256 -20.30 -21.74 -4.40
N ARG A 257 -19.92 -22.15 -3.20
CA ARG A 257 -18.52 -22.26 -2.80
C ARG A 257 -18.00 -23.61 -3.26
N PHE A 258 -16.88 -23.59 -3.98
CA PHE A 258 -16.11 -24.81 -4.19
C PHE A 258 -15.27 -25.09 -2.95
N ASP A 259 -15.43 -26.26 -2.37
CA ASP A 259 -14.54 -26.79 -1.33
C ASP A 259 -13.16 -27.18 -1.91
#